data_AF-A0A7S2SVP9-F1
#
_entry.id   AF-A0A7S2SVP9-F1
#
_cell.length_a   1.000
_cell.length_b   1.000
_cell.length_c   1.000
_cell.angle_alpha   90.00
_cell.angle_beta   90.00
_cell.angle_gamma   90.00
#
_symmetry.space_group_name_H-M   'P 1'
#
loop_
_entity.id
_entity.type
_entity.pdbx_description
1 polymer ?
#
loop_
_entity_poly.entity_id
_entity_poly.type
_entity_poly.pdbx_seq_one_letter_code
_entity_poly.pdbx_strand_id
1 'polypeptide(L)'
;SHEAMAAEVRPAEAGEGDWVEVPVEVAGSVLRRHGARAHMELEGKAVSLVNWSGEVFCIDSVCFHAGGPLTVGDIEEIDGRPCVKCPWHSYIIALDNGDKMYNSLRKDPASGKLVPAGWRAMQGMQRCYPVRVLGQGRVFVNMASDKDTPFRSDAYSTNLDLAHKAFKGASSR
;
A
#
# COMPACT_ATOMS: atom_id res chain seq x y z
N SER A 1 -18.23 7.78 -25.36
CA SER A 1 -17.63 6.44 -25.51
C SER A 1 -16.12 6.56 -25.52
N HIS A 2 -15.50 6.55 -24.35
CA HIS A 2 -14.09 6.19 -24.17
C HIS A 2 -13.99 5.70 -22.72
N GLU A 3 -14.31 4.42 -22.56
CA GLU A 3 -13.98 3.67 -21.35
C GLU A 3 -12.47 3.77 -21.17
N ALA A 4 -12.05 4.42 -20.07
CA ALA A 4 -10.69 4.28 -19.59
C ALA A 4 -10.53 2.81 -19.22
N MET A 5 -9.83 2.06 -20.06
CA MET A 5 -9.40 0.72 -19.71
C MET A 5 -8.55 0.86 -18.45
N ALA A 6 -9.10 0.44 -17.31
CA ALA A 6 -8.31 0.18 -16.12
C ALA A 6 -7.20 -0.77 -16.60
N ALA A 7 -5.97 -0.27 -16.59
CA ALA A 7 -4.82 -1.09 -16.90
C ALA A 7 -4.80 -2.18 -15.84
N GLU A 8 -5.23 -3.39 -16.21
CA GLU A 8 -4.96 -4.59 -15.43
C GLU A 8 -3.45 -4.65 -15.29
N VAL A 9 -2.94 -4.22 -14.14
CA VAL A 9 -1.55 -4.47 -13.76
C VAL A 9 -1.48 -5.97 -13.57
N ARG A 10 -1.16 -6.68 -14.65
CA ARG A 10 -0.83 -8.10 -14.61
C ARG A 10 0.38 -8.23 -13.68
N PRO A 11 0.29 -9.02 -12.60
CA PRO A 11 1.47 -9.28 -11.80
C PRO A 11 2.48 -9.99 -12.70
N ALA A 12 3.71 -9.48 -12.74
CA ALA A 12 4.81 -10.14 -13.44
C ALA A 12 4.83 -11.62 -13.03
N GLU A 13 4.97 -12.52 -14.00
CA GLU A 13 5.03 -13.96 -13.75
C GLU A 13 6.34 -14.28 -13.02
N ALA A 14 6.33 -14.12 -11.71
CA ALA A 14 7.47 -14.43 -10.87
C ALA A 14 7.67 -15.94 -10.76
N GLY A 15 8.94 -16.33 -10.65
CA GLY A 15 9.35 -17.71 -10.54
C GLY A 15 8.87 -18.34 -9.23
N GLU A 16 8.87 -19.66 -9.20
CA GLU A 16 8.38 -20.48 -8.09
C GLU A 16 9.19 -20.32 -6.78
N GLY A 17 10.32 -19.60 -6.81
CA GLY A 17 11.19 -19.30 -5.66
C GLY A 17 11.07 -17.87 -5.09
N ASP A 18 10.20 -17.02 -5.63
CA ASP A 18 10.13 -15.59 -5.28
C ASP A 18 9.09 -15.26 -4.18
N TRP A 19 8.44 -16.27 -3.62
CA TRP A 19 7.29 -16.14 -2.73
C TRP A 19 7.66 -16.48 -1.28
N VAL A 20 7.55 -15.50 -0.40
CA VAL A 20 7.76 -15.66 1.04
C VAL A 20 6.42 -15.95 1.70
N GLU A 21 6.31 -17.08 2.42
CA GLU A 21 5.12 -17.41 3.18
C GLU A 21 5.02 -16.55 4.46
N VAL A 22 3.85 -15.95 4.66
CA VAL A 22 3.50 -15.23 5.89
C VAL A 22 3.16 -16.25 6.98
N PRO A 23 3.65 -16.08 8.23
CA PRO A 23 3.35 -17.00 9.33
C PRO A 23 1.85 -17.30 9.45
N VAL A 24 1.53 -18.58 9.67
CA VAL A 24 0.14 -19.08 9.69
C VAL A 24 -0.68 -18.39 10.77
N GLU A 25 -0.08 -17.99 11.88
CA GLU A 25 -0.76 -17.22 12.93
C GLU A 25 -1.19 -15.85 12.40
N VAL A 26 -0.32 -15.17 11.64
CA VAL A 26 -0.65 -13.86 11.05
C VAL A 26 -1.74 -14.02 9.98
N ALA A 27 -1.54 -14.91 9.01
CA ALA A 27 -2.47 -15.15 7.92
C ALA A 27 -3.82 -15.68 8.43
N GLY A 28 -3.76 -16.68 9.30
CA GLY A 28 -4.87 -17.47 9.79
C GLY A 28 -5.53 -16.94 11.06
N SER A 29 -5.08 -15.84 11.68
CA SER A 29 -5.83 -15.20 12.78
C SER A 29 -5.96 -13.70 12.63
N VAL A 30 -4.90 -12.99 12.23
CA VAL A 30 -4.91 -11.52 12.16
C VAL A 30 -5.65 -11.05 10.92
N LEU A 31 -5.28 -11.54 9.74
CA LEU A 31 -5.78 -11.05 8.44
C LEU A 31 -7.17 -11.60 8.05
N ARG A 32 -7.99 -12.07 9.02
CA ARG A 32 -9.31 -12.68 8.74
C ARG A 32 -10.44 -11.69 8.47
N ARG A 33 -10.31 -10.44 8.91
CA ARG A 33 -11.39 -9.46 8.88
C ARG A 33 -11.04 -8.28 7.98
N HIS A 34 -12.06 -7.71 7.34
CA HIS A 34 -11.92 -6.43 6.64
C HIS A 34 -11.30 -5.37 7.59
N GLY A 35 -10.34 -4.61 7.09
CA GLY A 35 -9.58 -3.59 7.81
C GLY A 35 -8.47 -4.14 8.71
N ALA A 36 -8.38 -5.47 8.87
CA ALA A 36 -7.32 -6.07 9.66
C ALA A 36 -5.96 -5.87 8.99
N ARG A 37 -4.95 -5.63 9.82
CA ARG A 37 -3.59 -5.35 9.36
C ARG A 37 -2.56 -6.05 10.23
N ALA A 38 -1.45 -6.43 9.61
CA ALA A 38 -0.29 -7.00 10.27
C ALA A 38 0.96 -6.26 9.80
N HIS A 39 1.78 -5.81 10.74
CA HIS A 39 3.06 -5.15 10.48
C HIS A 39 4.18 -6.14 10.79
N MET A 40 5.09 -6.36 9.84
CA MET A 40 6.16 -7.34 10.01
C MET A 40 7.38 -7.02 9.17
N GLU A 41 8.46 -7.75 9.45
CA GLU A 41 9.64 -7.76 8.61
C GLU A 41 9.61 -8.97 7.68
N LEU A 42 9.76 -8.74 6.39
CA LEU A 42 10.03 -9.78 5.38
C LEU A 42 11.31 -9.41 4.65
N GLU A 43 12.27 -10.33 4.59
CA GLU A 43 13.56 -10.15 3.90
C GLU A 43 14.27 -8.81 4.20
N GLY A 44 14.28 -8.38 5.48
CA GLY A 44 14.93 -7.14 5.90
C GLY A 44 14.15 -5.86 5.56
N LYS A 45 12.90 -5.97 5.12
CA LYS A 45 12.01 -4.84 4.81
C LYS A 45 10.79 -4.82 5.74
N ALA A 46 10.45 -3.62 6.22
CA ALA A 46 9.25 -3.41 7.02
C ALA A 46 8.00 -3.30 6.14
N VAL A 47 7.20 -4.36 6.08
CA VAL A 47 6.01 -4.47 5.24
C VAL A 47 4.74 -4.65 6.07
N SER A 48 3.62 -4.24 5.50
CA SER A 48 2.31 -4.39 6.11
C SER A 48 1.39 -5.15 5.19
N LEU A 49 0.74 -6.16 5.75
CA LEU A 49 -0.37 -6.83 5.11
C LEU A 49 -1.67 -6.18 5.59
N VAL A 50 -2.59 -5.95 4.65
CA VAL A 50 -3.90 -5.36 4.93
C VAL A 50 -4.96 -6.19 4.24
N ASN A 51 -5.93 -6.70 5.00
CA ASN A 51 -7.15 -7.28 4.42
C ASN A 51 -8.15 -6.16 4.18
N TRP A 52 -8.47 -5.87 2.92
CA TRP A 52 -9.56 -4.98 2.56
C TRP A 52 -10.60 -5.75 1.76
N SER A 53 -11.77 -5.94 2.38
CA SER A 53 -12.92 -6.61 1.76
C SER A 53 -12.63 -8.03 1.25
N GLY A 54 -11.76 -8.75 1.95
CA GLY A 54 -11.39 -10.14 1.64
C GLY A 54 -10.15 -10.27 0.76
N GLU A 55 -9.68 -9.18 0.14
CA GLU A 55 -8.43 -9.13 -0.61
C GLU A 55 -7.29 -8.70 0.31
N VAL A 56 -6.13 -9.37 0.20
CA VAL A 56 -4.96 -9.07 1.01
C VAL A 56 -3.93 -8.32 0.18
N PHE A 57 -3.60 -7.11 0.61
CA PHE A 57 -2.59 -6.24 0.01
C PHE A 57 -1.31 -6.28 0.84
N CYS A 58 -0.16 -6.13 0.20
CA CYS A 58 1.12 -5.97 0.89
C CYS A 58 1.83 -4.70 0.40
N ILE A 59 2.25 -3.85 1.32
CA ILE A 59 2.84 -2.53 1.03
C ILE A 59 3.97 -2.22 2.00
N ASP A 60 4.95 -1.44 1.55
CA ASP A 60 5.93 -0.82 2.45
C ASP A 60 5.19 -0.09 3.58
N SER A 61 5.58 -0.38 4.83
CA SER A 61 4.85 0.15 5.99
C SER A 61 5.17 1.60 6.33
N VAL A 62 6.30 2.09 5.80
CA VAL A 62 6.85 3.40 6.11
C VAL A 62 6.66 4.32 4.91
N CYS A 63 5.99 5.45 5.13
CA CYS A 63 5.57 6.38 4.08
C CYS A 63 6.78 6.99 3.36
N PHE A 64 6.77 6.92 2.03
CA PHE A 64 7.81 7.48 1.15
C PHE A 64 8.11 8.97 1.35
N HIS A 65 7.18 9.73 1.94
CA HIS A 65 7.31 11.18 2.03
C HIS A 65 8.40 11.59 3.03
N ALA A 66 8.28 11.10 4.27
CA ALA A 66 9.10 11.56 5.38
C ALA A 66 9.30 10.47 6.44
N GLY A 67 9.06 9.19 6.11
CA GLY A 67 9.27 8.10 7.06
C GLY A 67 8.12 7.86 8.05
N GLY A 68 6.92 8.35 7.74
CA GLY A 68 5.77 8.22 8.64
C GLY A 68 5.22 6.80 8.75
N PRO A 69 4.48 6.46 9.83
CA PRO A 69 3.81 5.18 9.99
C PRO A 69 2.63 5.10 9.01
N LEU A 70 2.86 4.70 7.76
CA LEU A 70 1.84 4.79 6.72
C LEU A 70 0.62 3.95 7.11
N THR A 71 0.87 2.68 7.43
CA THR A 71 -0.14 1.64 7.54
C THR A 71 -0.83 1.59 8.90
N VAL A 72 -0.54 2.54 9.80
CA VAL A 72 -1.36 2.78 11.00
C VAL A 72 -2.48 3.78 10.71
N GLY A 73 -2.43 4.47 9.57
CA GLY A 73 -3.45 5.43 9.15
C GLY A 73 -4.78 4.78 8.80
N ASP A 74 -5.80 5.62 8.66
CA ASP A 74 -7.13 5.20 8.22
C ASP A 74 -7.08 4.72 6.77
N ILE A 75 -7.93 3.75 6.44
CA ILE A 75 -8.10 3.24 5.09
C ILE A 75 -9.50 3.63 4.62
N GLU A 76 -9.57 4.27 3.46
CA GLU A 76 -10.80 4.78 2.85
C GLU A 76 -10.82 4.37 1.37
N GLU A 77 -12.00 4.29 0.79
CA GLU A 77 -12.15 4.09 -0.65
C GLU A 77 -12.06 5.44 -1.38
N ILE A 78 -11.11 5.56 -2.30
CA ILE A 78 -10.86 6.76 -3.08
C ILE A 78 -10.82 6.36 -4.55
N ASP A 79 -11.73 6.93 -5.35
CA ASP A 79 -11.85 6.61 -6.78
C ASP A 79 -12.04 5.10 -7.03
N GLY A 80 -12.81 4.43 -6.17
CA GLY A 80 -13.08 2.98 -6.23
C GLY A 80 -11.90 2.11 -5.76
N ARG A 81 -10.85 2.69 -5.18
CA ARG A 81 -9.63 1.99 -4.77
C ARG A 81 -9.39 2.11 -3.26
N PRO A 82 -9.03 1.03 -2.56
CA PRO A 82 -8.66 1.13 -1.15
C PRO A 82 -7.37 1.92 -0.98
N CYS A 83 -7.42 2.98 -0.19
CA CYS A 83 -6.30 3.87 0.01
C CYS A 83 -6.03 4.09 1.50
N VAL A 84 -4.77 3.97 1.91
CA VAL A 84 -4.34 4.32 3.26
C VAL A 84 -3.88 5.77 3.33
N LYS A 85 -4.33 6.50 4.35
CA LYS A 85 -3.99 7.90 4.59
C LYS A 85 -2.93 8.01 5.67
N CYS A 86 -1.72 8.44 5.30
CA CYS A 86 -0.62 8.62 6.24
C CYS A 86 -0.97 9.67 7.32
N PRO A 87 -0.83 9.35 8.62
CA PRO A 87 -1.27 10.23 9.70
C PRO A 87 -0.40 11.49 9.87
N TRP A 88 0.82 11.52 9.33
CA TRP A 88 1.70 12.69 9.49
C TRP A 88 1.35 13.84 8.55
N HIS A 89 1.08 13.54 7.27
CA HIS A 89 0.90 14.58 6.24
C HIS A 89 -0.28 14.31 5.32
N SER A 90 -1.17 13.38 5.69
CA SER A 90 -2.40 13.07 4.94
C SER A 90 -2.19 12.63 3.50
N TYR A 91 -1.00 12.09 3.15
CA TYR A 91 -0.79 11.50 1.83
C TYR A 91 -1.63 10.22 1.73
N ILE A 92 -2.41 10.15 0.67
CA ILE A 92 -3.33 9.04 0.37
C ILE A 92 -2.61 8.12 -0.61
N ILE A 93 -2.44 6.86 -0.22
CA ILE A 93 -1.68 5.86 -0.98
C ILE A 93 -2.60 4.69 -1.30
N ALA A 94 -2.73 4.36 -2.58
CA ALA A 94 -3.53 3.22 -3.01
C ALA A 94 -2.85 1.89 -2.61
N LEU A 95 -3.60 0.95 -2.03
CA LEU A 95 -3.04 -0.31 -1.50
C LEU A 95 -2.71 -1.34 -2.60
N ASP A 96 -3.39 -1.24 -3.75
CA ASP A 96 -3.24 -2.12 -4.90
C ASP A 96 -1.92 -1.91 -5.66
N ASN A 97 -1.44 -0.68 -5.78
CA ASN A 97 -0.22 -0.38 -6.56
C ASN A 97 0.71 0.68 -5.94
N GLY A 98 0.35 1.27 -4.80
CA GLY A 98 1.19 2.22 -4.08
C GLY A 98 1.24 3.63 -4.68
N ASP A 99 0.33 3.96 -5.59
CA ASP A 99 0.19 5.29 -6.15
C ASP A 99 -0.19 6.31 -5.07
N LYS A 100 0.42 7.50 -5.14
CA LYS A 100 -0.06 8.65 -4.36
C LYS A 100 -1.27 9.27 -5.05
N MET A 101 -2.44 9.14 -4.44
CA MET A 101 -3.69 9.73 -4.90
C MET A 101 -3.79 11.20 -4.47
N TYR A 102 -4.27 12.05 -5.37
CA TYR A 102 -4.57 13.46 -5.06
C TYR A 102 -5.71 13.98 -5.93
N ASN A 103 -6.51 14.90 -5.37
CA ASN A 103 -7.54 15.58 -6.14
C ASN A 103 -6.89 16.73 -6.92
N SER A 104 -6.89 16.63 -8.24
CA SER A 104 -6.33 17.67 -9.10
C SER A 104 -7.19 18.92 -9.06
N LEU A 105 -6.58 20.08 -9.30
CA LEU A 105 -7.28 21.34 -9.37
C LEU A 105 -7.18 21.87 -10.79
N ARG A 106 -8.29 22.44 -11.28
CA ARG A 106 -8.31 23.22 -12.53
C ARG A 106 -8.80 24.62 -12.24
N LYS A 107 -8.39 25.58 -13.07
CA LYS A 107 -8.95 26.93 -13.02
C LYS A 107 -10.31 26.94 -13.71
N ASP A 108 -11.34 27.37 -13.01
CA ASP A 108 -12.67 27.54 -13.58
C ASP A 108 -12.70 28.80 -14.46
N PRO A 109 -13.06 28.70 -15.76
CA PRO A 109 -13.07 29.85 -16.66
C PRO A 109 -14.04 30.96 -16.26
N ALA A 110 -15.15 30.61 -15.60
CA ALA A 110 -16.19 31.57 -15.23
C ALA A 110 -15.83 32.36 -13.94
N SER A 111 -15.39 31.66 -12.89
CA SER A 111 -15.08 32.29 -11.60
C SER A 111 -13.61 32.66 -11.41
N GLY A 112 -12.70 32.12 -12.24
CA GLY A 112 -11.26 32.26 -12.08
C GLY A 112 -10.66 31.51 -10.88
N LYS A 113 -11.47 30.82 -10.07
CA LYS A 113 -11.04 30.07 -8.88
C LYS A 113 -10.52 28.68 -9.25
N LEU A 114 -9.67 28.13 -8.37
CA LEU A 114 -9.29 26.71 -8.46
C LEU A 114 -10.44 25.85 -7.94
N VAL A 115 -10.85 24.88 -8.75
CA VAL A 115 -11.91 23.92 -8.43
C VAL A 115 -11.41 22.49 -8.60
N PRO A 116 -11.94 21.51 -7.85
CA PRO A 116 -11.63 20.10 -8.05
C PRO A 116 -11.83 19.66 -9.51
N ALA A 117 -10.88 18.91 -10.02
CA ALA A 117 -10.82 18.40 -11.39
C ALA A 117 -10.74 16.87 -11.45
N GLY A 118 -11.01 16.21 -10.32
CA GLY A 118 -11.02 14.76 -10.19
C GLY A 118 -9.71 14.19 -9.68
N TRP A 119 -9.75 12.92 -9.31
CA TRP A 119 -8.60 12.19 -8.80
C TRP A 119 -7.52 11.98 -9.86
N ARG A 120 -6.28 12.01 -9.40
CA ARG A 120 -5.07 11.70 -10.16
C ARG A 120 -4.17 10.84 -9.30
N ALA A 121 -3.37 10.03 -9.97
CA ALA A 121 -2.38 9.16 -9.36
C ALA A 121 -0.96 9.62 -9.70
N MET A 122 -0.03 9.44 -8.77
CA MET A 122 1.41 9.61 -9.01
C MET A 122 2.10 8.30 -8.69
N GLN A 123 2.66 7.67 -9.73
CA GLN A 123 3.29 6.34 -9.70
C GLN A 123 4.70 6.35 -9.11
N GLY A 124 5.20 5.18 -8.71
CA GLY A 124 6.57 5.00 -8.19
C GLY A 124 6.77 5.58 -6.79
N MET A 125 5.69 5.73 -6.02
CA MET A 125 5.71 6.40 -4.72
C MET A 125 5.94 5.43 -3.58
N GLN A 126 4.97 4.54 -3.35
CA GLN A 126 5.06 3.52 -2.32
C GLN A 126 5.15 2.15 -3.01
N ARG A 127 6.04 1.27 -2.55
CA ARG A 127 6.14 -0.07 -3.10
C ARG A 127 5.03 -0.96 -2.56
N CYS A 128 4.34 -1.65 -3.46
CA CYS A 128 3.47 -2.78 -3.14
C CYS A 128 4.10 -4.08 -3.63
N TYR A 129 3.71 -5.18 -3.00
CA TYR A 129 4.18 -6.52 -3.30
C TYR A 129 3.00 -7.40 -3.73
N PRO A 130 3.13 -8.18 -4.81
CA PRO A 130 2.11 -9.15 -5.17
C PRO A 130 1.84 -10.12 -4.01
N VAL A 131 0.57 -10.38 -3.77
CA VAL A 131 0.11 -11.31 -2.73
C VAL A 131 -0.67 -12.44 -3.38
N ARG A 132 -0.44 -13.67 -2.92
CA ARG A 132 -1.27 -14.83 -3.25
C ARG A 132 -1.84 -15.41 -1.98
N VAL A 133 -3.14 -15.66 -1.98
CA VAL A 133 -3.81 -16.41 -0.93
C VAL A 133 -4.17 -17.78 -1.48
N LEU A 134 -3.57 -18.82 -0.92
CA LEU A 134 -3.80 -20.22 -1.32
C LEU A 134 -4.69 -20.93 -0.30
N GLY A 135 -5.02 -22.20 -0.59
CA GLY A 135 -5.89 -23.03 0.24
C GLY A 135 -5.61 -22.93 1.74
N GLN A 136 -6.67 -23.05 2.54
CA GLN A 136 -6.65 -22.86 4.00
C GLN A 136 -6.25 -21.46 4.48
N GLY A 137 -6.17 -20.46 3.59
CA GLY A 137 -5.90 -19.07 3.95
C GLY A 137 -4.41 -18.77 4.15
N ARG A 138 -3.53 -19.57 3.57
CA ARG A 138 -2.08 -19.32 3.57
C ARG A 138 -1.77 -18.14 2.67
N VAL A 139 -0.98 -17.20 3.15
CA VAL A 139 -0.66 -15.95 2.44
C VAL A 139 0.81 -15.97 2.03
N PHE A 140 1.07 -15.64 0.78
CA PHE A 140 2.41 -15.56 0.20
C PHE A 140 2.62 -14.17 -0.37
N VAL A 141 3.77 -13.59 -0.10
CA VAL A 141 4.18 -12.27 -0.60
C VAL A 141 5.36 -12.45 -1.53
N ASN A 142 5.28 -11.85 -2.71
CA ASN A 142 6.40 -11.83 -3.62
C ASN A 142 7.34 -10.67 -3.34
N MET A 143 8.46 -10.94 -2.68
CA MET A 143 9.43 -9.92 -2.30
C MET A 143 10.39 -9.54 -3.43
N ALA A 144 10.49 -10.37 -4.48
CA ALA A 144 11.35 -10.14 -5.64
C ALA A 144 10.68 -9.29 -6.74
N SER A 145 9.36 -9.09 -6.67
CA SER A 145 8.62 -8.32 -7.68
C SER A 145 9.16 -6.91 -7.80
N ASP A 146 9.42 -6.50 -9.04
CA ASP A 146 9.85 -5.15 -9.38
C ASP A 146 11.07 -4.67 -8.57
N LYS A 147 11.92 -5.60 -8.12
CA LYS A 147 13.12 -5.28 -7.31
C LYS A 147 14.07 -4.30 -7.99
N ASP A 148 14.07 -4.30 -9.32
CA ASP A 148 14.91 -3.43 -10.15
C ASP A 148 14.23 -2.09 -10.50
N THR A 149 12.94 -1.95 -10.18
CA THR A 149 12.18 -0.71 -10.39
C THR A 149 12.27 0.15 -9.12
N PRO A 150 12.80 1.38 -9.17
CA PRO A 150 12.93 2.21 -7.99
C PRO A 150 11.59 2.81 -7.56
N PHE A 151 11.30 2.75 -6.26
CA PHE A 151 10.19 3.46 -5.61
C PHE A 151 10.74 4.45 -4.58
N ARG A 152 10.02 5.56 -4.36
CA ARG A 152 10.46 6.54 -3.34
C ARG A 152 10.49 5.97 -1.92
N SER A 153 9.66 4.99 -1.61
CA SER A 153 9.63 4.31 -0.31
C SER A 153 10.88 3.46 -0.04
N ASP A 154 11.65 3.09 -1.07
CA ASP A 154 12.84 2.25 -0.90
C ASP A 154 13.86 2.88 0.06
N ALA A 155 13.95 4.21 0.08
CA ALA A 155 14.80 4.98 0.99
C ALA A 155 14.48 4.77 2.48
N TYR A 156 13.31 4.22 2.80
CA TYR A 156 12.82 4.01 4.17
C TYR A 156 12.53 2.55 4.49
N SER A 157 12.22 1.72 3.49
CA SER A 157 11.74 0.34 3.65
C SER A 157 12.65 -0.57 4.48
N THR A 158 13.97 -0.34 4.44
CA THR A 158 14.99 -1.13 5.18
C THR A 158 15.38 -0.50 6.52
N ASN A 159 14.84 0.67 6.87
CA ASN A 159 15.09 1.30 8.16
C ASN A 159 14.11 0.74 9.21
N LEU A 160 14.45 -0.45 9.72
CA LEU A 160 13.62 -1.18 10.68
C LEU A 160 13.43 -0.41 11.99
N ASP A 161 14.41 0.39 12.42
CA ASP A 161 14.27 1.25 13.60
C ASP A 161 13.19 2.32 13.42
N LEU A 162 13.14 2.93 12.24
CA LEU A 162 12.11 3.89 11.88
C LEU A 162 10.73 3.21 11.89
N ALA A 163 10.63 2.02 11.30
CA ALA A 163 9.40 1.23 11.29
C ALA A 163 8.94 0.83 12.70
N HIS A 164 9.84 0.31 13.54
CA HIS A 164 9.53 -0.05 14.92
C HIS A 164 9.05 1.16 15.75
N LYS A 165 9.67 2.33 15.59
CA LYS A 165 9.21 3.57 16.24
C LYS A 165 7.83 3.99 15.74
N ALA A 166 7.61 3.89 14.43
CA ALA A 166 6.33 4.16 13.78
C ALA A 166 5.18 3.34 14.39
N PHE A 167 5.37 2.04 14.63
CA PHE A 167 4.30 1.18 15.14
C PHE A 167 4.13 1.23 16.67
N LYS A 168 5.22 1.40 17.44
CA LYS A 168 5.14 1.50 18.91
C LYS A 168 4.33 2.73 19.38
N GLY A 169 4.37 3.83 18.63
CA GLY A 169 3.61 5.04 18.94
C GLY A 169 2.13 4.99 18.56
N ALA A 170 1.70 4.00 17.77
CA ALA A 170 0.32 3.86 17.29
C ALA A 170 -0.54 2.95 18.19
N SER A 171 0.09 2.08 19.00
CA SER A 171 -0.57 1.16 19.93
C SER A 171 -1.17 1.85 21.19
N SER A 172 -1.06 3.17 21.31
CA SER A 172 -1.46 3.95 22.49
C SER A 172 -2.72 4.81 22.29
N ARG A 173 -3.52 4.55 21.26
CA ARG A 173 -4.81 5.22 21.03
C ARG A 173 -5.94 4.22 20.84
#